data_AF-A0A970DFX6-F1
#
_entry.id   AF-A0A970DFX6-F1
#
_cell.length_a   1.000
_cell.length_b   1.000
_cell.length_c   1.000
_cell.angle_alpha   90.00
_cell.angle_beta   90.00
_cell.angle_gamma   90.00
#
_symmetry.space_group_name_H-M   'P 1'
#
loop_
_entity.id
_entity.type
_entity.pdbx_description
1 polymer ?
#
loop_
_entity_poly.entity_id
_entity_poly.type
_entity_poly.pdbx_seq_one_letter_code
_entity_poly.pdbx_strand_id
1 'polypeptide(L)' 'MGGYFVTPVENEALDVNAHNEQEQKLVKHPDKSLWAVKVLPGNKYIQARLTGKIVQSLSVDWNAEDT' A
#
# COMPACT_ATOMS: atom_id res chain seq x y z
N MET A 1 9.53 0.42 11.56
CA MET A 1 8.10 0.77 11.41
C MET A 1 7.58 0.05 10.19
N GLY A 2 6.60 -0.84 10.35
CA GLY A 2 5.89 -1.46 9.23
C GLY A 2 4.49 -0.85 9.17
N GLY A 3 4.03 -0.51 7.97
CA GLY A 3 2.71 0.08 7.72
C GLY A 3 2.23 -0.29 6.32
N TYR A 4 1.17 0.36 5.86
CA TYR A 4 0.65 0.23 4.50
C TYR A 4 0.77 1.57 3.79
N PHE A 5 1.34 1.55 2.58
CA PHE A 5 1.28 2.68 1.68
C PHE A 5 -0.03 2.63 0.92
N VAL A 6 -0.84 3.67 1.05
CA VAL A 6 -2.16 3.81 0.44
C VAL A 6 -2.14 4.94 -0.58
N THR A 7 -2.50 4.64 -1.82
CA THR A 7 -2.48 5.60 -2.93
C THR A 7 -3.66 5.39 -3.88
N PRO A 8 -4.18 6.42 -4.55
CA PRO A 8 -5.11 6.24 -5.66
C PRO A 8 -4.43 5.75 -6.96
N VAL A 9 -3.10 5.78 -7.04
CA VAL A 9 -2.33 5.44 -8.23
C VAL A 9 -1.75 4.03 -8.12
N GLU A 10 -2.25 3.09 -8.91
CA GLU A 10 -1.79 1.68 -8.90
C GLU A 10 -0.27 1.57 -9.09
N ASN A 11 0.29 2.31 -10.05
CA ASN A 11 1.71 2.28 -10.36
C ASN A 11 2.59 2.69 -9.18
N GLU A 12 2.14 3.65 -8.34
CA GLU A 12 2.91 4.01 -7.14
C GLU A 12 2.92 2.86 -6.11
N ALA A 13 1.80 2.14 -5.97
CA ALA A 13 1.74 0.98 -5.09
C ALA A 13 2.61 -0.17 -5.61
N LEU A 14 2.64 -0.38 -6.93
CA LEU A 14 3.52 -1.35 -7.59
C LEU A 14 4.99 -0.98 -7.42
N ASP A 15 5.36 0.28 -7.60
CA ASP A 15 6.73 0.74 -7.41
C ASP A 15 7.19 0.59 -5.96
N VAL A 16 6.36 0.99 -4.99
CA VAL A 16 6.65 0.75 -3.56
C VAL A 16 6.87 -0.74 -3.32
N ASN A 17 6.05 -1.60 -3.92
CA ASN A 17 6.18 -3.05 -3.78
C ASN A 17 7.51 -3.57 -4.35
N ALA A 18 7.88 -3.11 -5.56
CA ALA A 18 9.11 -3.50 -6.23
C ALA A 18 10.37 -3.09 -5.45
N HIS A 19 10.27 -2.06 -4.60
CA HIS A 19 11.35 -1.59 -3.74
C HIS A 19 11.32 -2.20 -2.32
N ASN A 20 10.38 -3.08 -2.01
CA ASN A 20 10.46 -3.89 -0.81
C ASN A 20 11.52 -5.00 -1.01
N GLU A 21 12.22 -5.36 0.07
CA GLU A 21 13.15 -6.51 0.05
C GLU A 21 12.45 -7.84 -0.27
N GLN A 22 11.14 -7.90 -0.01
CA GLN A 22 10.29 -9.04 -0.35
C GLN A 22 8.98 -8.52 -0.94
N GLU A 23 8.56 -9.11 -2.06
CA GLU A 23 7.28 -8.80 -2.69
C GLU A 23 6.12 -8.99 -1.71
N GLN A 24 5.25 -7.98 -1.64
CA GLN A 24 4.04 -7.95 -0.84
C GLN A 24 2.82 -8.01 -1.76
N LYS A 25 1.69 -8.44 -1.21
CA LYS A 25 0.42 -8.43 -1.93
C LYS A 25 -0.09 -6.99 -2.07
N LEU A 26 -0.42 -6.57 -3.29
CA LEU A 26 -1.24 -5.38 -3.50
C LEU A 26 -2.68 -5.69 -3.11
N VAL A 27 -3.26 -4.80 -2.30
CA VAL A 27 -4.66 -4.86 -1.86
C VAL A 27 -5.39 -3.70 -2.51
N LYS A 28 -6.40 -4.00 -3.32
CA LYS A 28 -7.30 -2.99 -3.86
C LYS A 28 -8.47 -2.79 -2.90
N HIS A 29 -8.82 -1.54 -2.61
CA HIS A 29 -10.01 -1.27 -1.81
C HIS A 29 -11.28 -1.66 -2.61
N PRO A 30 -12.28 -2.30 -1.98
CA PRO A 30 -13.51 -2.73 -2.68
C PRO A 30 -14.32 -1.57 -3.27
N ASP A 31 -14.60 -0.53 -2.47
CA ASP A 31 -15.47 0.58 -2.92
C ASP A 31 -14.74 1.83 -3.39
N LYS A 32 -13.44 1.96 -3.09
CA LYS A 32 -12.65 3.16 -3.38
C LYS A 32 -11.63 2.84 -4.46
N SER A 33 -11.35 3.81 -5.34
CA SER A 33 -10.22 3.74 -6.28
C SER A 33 -8.90 3.95 -5.54
N LEU A 34 -8.58 3.06 -4.59
CA LEU A 34 -7.39 3.09 -3.76
C LEU A 34 -6.71 1.74 -3.77
N TRP A 35 -5.39 1.78 -3.68
CA TRP A 35 -4.48 0.66 -3.59
C TRP A 35 -3.68 0.75 -2.31
N ALA A 36 -3.44 -0.39 -1.67
CA ALA A 36 -2.58 -0.52 -0.53
C ALA A 36 -1.52 -1.58 -0.77
N VAL A 37 -0.31 -1.32 -0.28
CA VAL A 37 0.75 -2.32 -0.20
C VAL A 37 1.45 -2.21 1.14
N LYS A 38 1.83 -3.36 1.71
CA LYS A 38 2.60 -3.38 2.94
C LYS A 38 4.00 -2.83 2.67
N VAL A 39 4.46 -1.91 3.51
CA VAL A 39 5.81 -1.35 3.44
C VAL A 39 6.67 -2.02 4.48
N LEU A 40 7.72 -2.70 4.01
CA LEU A 40 8.70 -3.31 4.90
C LEU A 40 9.73 -2.26 5.36
N PRO A 41 10.30 -2.43 6.57
CA PRO A 41 11.42 -1.59 7.01
C PRO A 41 12.55 -1.61 5.97
N GLY A 42 13.13 -0.44 5.68
CA GLY A 42 14.23 -0.33 4.71
C GLY A 42 13.80 0.02 3.29
N ASN A 43 12.50 0.04 2.97
CA ASN A 43 12.01 0.56 1.71
C ASN A 43 12.33 2.06 1.60
N LYS A 44 13.24 2.44 0.71
CA LYS A 44 13.66 3.84 0.51
C LYS A 44 12.73 4.61 -0.42
N TYR A 45 11.90 3.91 -1.21
CA TYR A 45 11.04 4.53 -2.22
C TYR A 45 9.94 5.38 -1.58
N ILE A 46 9.43 4.99 -0.40
CA ILE A 46 8.48 5.79 0.39
C ILE A 46 9.02 7.15 0.87
N GLN A 47 10.33 7.41 0.77
CA GLN A 47 10.88 8.75 1.07
C GLN A 47 10.72 9.73 -0.11
N ALA A 48 10.31 9.25 -1.29
CA ALA A 48 9.99 10.10 -2.43
C ALA A 48 8.68 10.88 -2.20
N ARG A 49 8.50 12.01 -2.90
CA ARG A 49 7.27 12.81 -2.86
C ARG A 49 6.15 12.13 -3.66
N LEU A 50 5.63 11.02 -3.14
CA LEU A 50 4.50 10.28 -3.71
C LEU A 50 3.16 10.93 -3.34
N THR A 51 2.12 10.63 -4.11
CA THR A 51 0.76 11.12 -3.81
C THR A 51 0.07 10.34 -2.70
N GLY A 52 0.49 9.09 -2.47
CA GLY A 52 -0.02 8.26 -1.38
C GLY A 52 0.43 8.66 0.02
N LYS A 53 -0.10 7.94 1.02
CA LYS A 53 0.22 8.12 2.44
C LYS A 53 0.48 6.79 3.13
N ILE A 54 1.30 6.80 4.18
CA ILE A 54 1.53 5.62 5.01
C ILE A 54 0.53 5.61 6.16
N VAL A 55 -0.19 4.50 6.32
CA VAL A 55 -1.07 4.23 7.46
C VAL A 55 -0.52 3.04 8.26
N GLN A 56 -0.74 2.99 9.57
CA GLN A 56 -0.24 1.88 10.39
C GLN A 56 -1.01 0.58 10.14
N SER A 57 -2.29 0.66 9.83
CA SER A 57 -3.17 -0.47 9.55
C SER A 57 -4.19 -0.12 8.47
N LEU A 58 -4.68 -1.13 7.76
CA LEU A 58 -5.86 -1.02 6.91
C LEU A 58 -7.10 -1.26 7.76
N SER A 59 -8.12 -0.44 7.55
CA SER A 59 -9.42 -0.59 8.19
C SER A 59 -10.16 -1.83 7.65
N VAL A 60 -11.19 -2.31 8.37
CA VAL A 60 -11.93 -3.54 8.02
C VAL A 60 -12.55 -3.47 6.62
N ASP A 61 -12.92 -2.28 6.14
CA ASP A 61 -13.46 -2.03 4.79
C ASP A 61 -12.48 -2.37 3.65
N TRP A 62 -11.19 -2.58 3.93
CA TRP A 62 -10.22 -3.07 2.95
C TRP A 62 -10.28 -4.57 2.71
N ASN A 63 -10.81 -5.32 3.68
CA ASN A 63 -10.93 -6.77 3.65
C ASN A 63 -12.39 -7.22 3.56
N ALA A 64 -13.28 -6.36 3.05
CA ALA A 64 -14.65 -6.76 2.76
C ALA A 64 -14.63 -7.72 1.56
N GLU A 65 -14.25 -8.98 1.82
CA GLU A 65 -14.67 -10.11 1.02
C GLU A 65 -16.16 -10.33 1.29
N ASP A 66 -16.94 -10.42 0.21
CA ASP A 66 -18.34 -10.86 0.13
C ASP A 66 -18.84 -11.54 1.41
N THR A 67 -19.78 -10.89 2.10
CA THR A 67 -20.69 -11.57 3.05
C THR A 67 -21.98 -11.91 2.33
#